data_AF-A0A7S0DD29-F1
#
_entry.id   AF-A0A7S0DD29-F1
#
_cell.length_a   1.000
_cell.length_b   1.000
_cell.length_c   1.000
_cell.angle_alpha   90.00
_cell.angle_beta   90.00
_cell.angle_gamma   90.00
#
_symmetry.space_group_name_H-M   'P 1'
#
loop_
_entity.id
_entity.type
_entity.pdbx_description
1 polymer ?
#
loop_
_entity_poly.entity_id
_entity_poly.type
_entity_poly.pdbx_seq_one_letter_code
_entity_poly.pdbx_strand_id
1 'polypeptide(L)'
;QNQEQNQEQNQEQNQEQNQKQNQKQSDKEANNRNPNPQKHNLGLSSVNPQKAHKFTPKLFDCIVTNPPWGQQTGKKLDLGWTYLQMLHRAWHVLKPGGRMVLLVLRGLMFIDILRRCGRWK
;
A
#
# COMPACT_ATOMS: atom_id res chain seq x y z
N GLN A 1 -6.39 -47.75 24.56
CA GLN A 1 -7.65 -47.00 24.75
C GLN A 1 -7.53 -45.90 25.82
N ASN A 2 -7.28 -46.17 27.11
CA ASN A 2 -7.13 -45.06 28.11
C ASN A 2 -5.83 -44.23 28.00
N GLN A 3 -4.76 -44.75 27.37
CA GLN A 3 -3.50 -44.00 27.22
C GLN A 3 -3.51 -43.01 26.04
N GLU A 4 -4.26 -43.30 24.97
CA GLU A 4 -4.33 -42.43 23.78
C GLU A 4 -5.19 -41.19 24.05
N GLN A 5 -6.29 -41.34 24.79
CA GLN A 5 -7.15 -40.22 25.19
C GLN A 5 -6.43 -39.20 26.08
N ASN A 6 -5.53 -39.67 26.95
CA ASN A 6 -4.71 -38.78 27.79
C ASN A 6 -3.61 -38.05 27.00
N GLN A 7 -3.16 -38.60 25.86
CA GLN A 7 -2.19 -37.92 25.00
C GLN A 7 -2.85 -36.80 24.18
N GLU A 8 -4.06 -37.03 23.65
CA GLU A 8 -4.80 -36.02 22.90
C GLU A 8 -5.19 -34.82 23.77
N GLN A 9 -5.69 -35.05 24.99
CA GLN A 9 -6.03 -33.95 25.91
C GLN A 9 -4.81 -33.09 26.29
N ASN A 10 -3.64 -33.71 26.47
CA ASN A 10 -2.42 -32.96 26.76
C ASN A 10 -1.92 -32.15 25.55
N GLN A 11 -2.15 -32.63 24.32
CA GLN A 11 -1.81 -31.88 23.11
C GLN A 11 -2.71 -30.67 22.93
N GLU A 12 -4.02 -30.79 23.14
CA GLU A 12 -4.97 -29.67 23.04
C GLU A 12 -4.67 -28.58 24.08
N GLN A 13 -4.39 -28.96 25.33
CA GLN A 13 -4.04 -28.00 26.38
C GLN A 13 -2.75 -27.23 26.06
N ASN A 14 -1.73 -27.90 25.50
CA ASN A 14 -0.49 -27.23 25.08
C ASN A 14 -0.71 -26.29 23.89
N GLN A 15 -1.59 -26.65 22.95
CA GLN A 15 -1.92 -25.77 21.82
C GLN A 15 -2.64 -24.50 22.29
N GLU A 16 -3.61 -24.62 23.20
CA GLU A 16 -4.29 -23.44 23.75
C GLU A 16 -3.35 -22.51 24.54
N GLN A 17 -2.41 -23.08 25.31
CA GLN A 17 -1.45 -22.29 26.06
C GLN A 17 -0.52 -21.50 25.14
N ASN A 18 -0.05 -22.12 24.05
CA ASN A 18 0.79 -21.46 23.05
C ASN A 18 0.03 -20.35 22.31
N GLN A 19 -1.24 -20.55 21.98
CA GLN A 19 -2.08 -19.51 21.38
C GLN A 19 -2.27 -18.31 22.31
N LYS A 20 -2.54 -18.55 23.60
CA LYS A 20 -2.68 -17.49 24.62
C LYS A 20 -1.38 -16.72 24.86
N GLN A 21 -0.21 -17.36 24.74
CA GLN A 21 1.09 -16.70 24.87
C GLN A 21 1.40 -15.81 23.65
N ASN A 22 1.15 -16.30 22.44
CA ASN A 22 1.37 -15.53 21.21
C ASN A 22 0.49 -14.27 21.17
N GLN A 23 -0.76 -14.35 21.61
CA GLN A 23 -1.65 -13.20 21.65
C GLN A 23 -1.23 -12.15 22.68
N LYS A 24 -0.74 -12.58 23.85
CA LYS A 24 -0.18 -11.65 24.85
C LYS A 24 1.10 -10.96 24.37
N GLN A 25 1.87 -11.60 23.50
CA GLN A 25 3.09 -11.02 22.94
C GLN A 25 2.76 -9.98 21.85
N SER A 26 1.78 -10.24 20.98
CA SER A 26 1.31 -9.25 20.01
C SER A 26 0.73 -8.00 20.67
N ASP A 27 0.02 -8.16 21.79
CA ASP A 27 -0.58 -7.03 22.52
C ASP A 27 0.50 -6.16 23.24
N LYS A 28 1.60 -6.78 23.67
CA LYS A 28 2.75 -6.07 24.25
C LYS A 28 3.56 -5.32 23.18
N GLU A 29 3.72 -5.90 21.99
CA GLU A 29 4.40 -5.24 20.86
C GLU A 29 3.58 -4.06 20.30
N ALA A 30 2.25 -4.12 20.35
CA ALA A 30 1.39 -3.00 20.00
C ALA A 30 1.53 -1.81 20.97
N ASN A 31 1.74 -2.08 22.26
CA ASN A 31 1.84 -1.05 23.31
C ASN A 31 3.23 -0.41 23.45
N ASN A 32 4.29 -0.98 22.86
CA ASN A 32 5.65 -0.42 22.94
C ASN A 32 6.00 0.56 21.79
N ARG A 33 5.00 0.95 20.99
CA ARG A 33 5.18 2.00 19.98
C ARG A 33 5.10 3.35 20.68
N ASN A 34 6.27 3.94 20.95
CA ASN A 34 6.43 5.33 21.39
C ASN A 34 5.50 6.26 20.59
N PRO A 35 4.42 6.79 21.20
CA PRO A 35 3.53 7.71 20.53
C PRO A 35 4.17 9.09 20.65
N ASN A 36 5.24 9.35 19.90
CA ASN A 36 5.61 10.73 19.63
C ASN A 36 4.56 11.24 18.64
N PRO A 37 3.54 12.01 19.07
CA PRO A 37 2.51 12.48 18.17
C PRO A 37 3.11 13.69 17.48
N GLN A 38 3.98 13.45 16.50
CA GLN A 38 4.18 14.43 15.46
C GLN A 38 2.77 14.78 14.97
N LYS A 39 2.36 16.04 15.13
CA LYS A 39 1.05 16.51 14.70
C LYS A 39 0.99 16.39 13.18
N HIS A 40 0.64 15.22 12.70
CA HIS A 40 0.46 14.94 11.30
C HIS A 40 -0.89 15.53 10.92
N ASN A 41 -0.87 16.54 10.05
CA ASN A 41 -2.06 17.03 9.38
C ASN A 41 -2.51 15.95 8.37
N LEU A 42 -3.20 14.92 8.87
CA LEU A 42 -3.71 13.84 8.04
C LEU A 42 -5.03 14.27 7.41
N GLY A 43 -4.98 14.65 6.13
CA GLY A 43 -6.17 14.88 5.31
C GLY A 43 -6.57 13.61 4.60
N LEU A 44 -7.63 12.93 5.05
CA LEU A 44 -8.24 11.82 4.31
C LEU A 44 -9.34 12.37 3.40
N SER A 45 -9.22 12.10 2.10
CA SER A 45 -10.27 12.42 1.14
C SER A 45 -10.47 11.26 0.18
N SER A 46 -11.73 10.88 -0.05
CA SER A 46 -12.08 9.96 -1.12
C SER A 46 -12.16 10.74 -2.43
N VAL A 47 -11.19 10.52 -3.31
CA VAL A 47 -11.10 11.23 -4.59
C VAL A 47 -10.99 10.21 -5.70
N ASN A 48 -11.81 10.37 -6.74
CA ASN A 48 -11.59 9.64 -7.99
C ASN A 48 -10.24 10.11 -8.58
N PRO A 49 -9.26 9.22 -8.83
CA PRO A 49 -7.95 9.59 -9.38
C PRO A 49 -8.04 10.34 -10.73
N GLN A 50 -9.15 10.18 -11.46
CA GLN A 50 -9.41 10.94 -12.67
C GLN A 50 -9.67 12.43 -12.45
N LYS A 51 -10.02 12.81 -11.21
CA LYS A 51 -10.28 14.19 -10.80
C LYS A 51 -9.05 14.86 -10.17
N ALA A 52 -7.84 14.36 -10.42
CA ALA A 52 -6.60 14.95 -9.88
C ALA A 52 -6.36 16.41 -10.30
N HIS A 53 -7.04 16.93 -11.34
CA HIS A 53 -7.05 18.35 -11.70
C HIS A 53 -7.62 19.27 -10.59
N LYS A 54 -8.26 18.70 -9.57
CA LYS A 54 -8.73 19.44 -8.39
C LYS A 54 -7.61 19.85 -7.44
N PHE A 55 -6.44 19.24 -7.55
CA PHE A 55 -5.30 19.63 -6.74
C PHE A 55 -4.59 20.81 -7.39
N THR A 56 -4.18 21.77 -6.55
CA THR A 56 -3.35 22.89 -6.98
C THR A 56 -2.07 22.36 -7.63
N PRO A 57 -1.65 22.91 -8.78
CA PRO A 57 -0.38 22.55 -9.39
C PRO A 57 0.79 22.75 -8.41
N LYS A 58 1.81 21.90 -8.47
CA LYS A 58 3.04 22.01 -7.65
C LYS A 58 2.79 22.05 -6.13
N LEU A 59 1.81 21.28 -5.65
CA LEU A 59 1.45 21.21 -4.23
C LEU A 59 2.29 20.18 -3.47
N PHE A 60 2.60 19.03 -4.07
CA PHE A 60 3.16 17.88 -3.36
C PHE A 60 4.68 17.78 -3.52
N ASP A 61 5.38 17.49 -2.43
CA ASP A 61 6.81 17.15 -2.44
C ASP A 61 7.04 15.68 -2.84
N CYS A 62 6.14 14.79 -2.43
CA CYS A 62 6.17 13.40 -2.81
C CYS A 62 4.78 12.79 -3.05
N ILE A 63 4.74 11.78 -3.91
CA ILE A 63 3.58 10.91 -4.12
C ILE A 63 4.03 9.48 -3.89
N VAL A 64 3.34 8.74 -3.04
CA VAL A 64 3.56 7.30 -2.84
C VAL A 64 2.26 6.59 -3.22
N THR A 65 2.33 5.66 -4.16
CA THR A 65 1.13 4.96 -4.63
C THR A 65 1.39 3.50 -4.99
N ASN A 66 0.37 2.67 -4.79
CA ASN A 66 0.30 1.29 -5.24
C ASN A 66 -0.86 1.19 -6.24
N PRO A 67 -0.65 1.56 -7.51
CA PRO A 67 -1.73 1.60 -8.49
C PRO A 67 -2.29 0.20 -8.74
N PRO A 68 -3.62 0.09 -8.97
CA PRO A 68 -4.24 -1.21 -9.22
C PRO A 68 -3.67 -1.87 -10.48
N TRP A 69 -3.68 -3.19 -10.50
CA TRP A 69 -3.15 -4.01 -11.59
C TRP A 69 -4.17 -5.06 -12.03
N GLY A 70 -4.17 -5.42 -13.32
CA GLY A 70 -4.89 -6.58 -13.84
C GLY A 70 -6.43 -6.53 -13.71
N GLN A 71 -7.04 -7.68 -13.38
CA GLN A 71 -8.51 -7.89 -13.45
C GLN A 71 -9.34 -6.94 -12.57
N GLN A 72 -8.76 -6.31 -11.54
CA GLN A 72 -9.42 -5.31 -10.70
C GLN A 72 -9.77 -4.02 -11.46
N THR A 73 -9.25 -3.85 -12.68
CA THR A 73 -9.52 -2.69 -13.53
C THR A 73 -10.52 -2.95 -14.67
N GLY A 74 -11.01 -4.19 -14.80
CA GLY A 74 -11.94 -4.62 -15.85
C GLY A 74 -11.24 -5.15 -17.10
N LYS A 75 -11.84 -6.14 -17.77
CA LYS A 75 -11.25 -6.91 -18.89
C LYS A 75 -10.90 -6.08 -20.14
N LYS A 76 -11.30 -4.81 -20.20
CA LYS A 76 -11.10 -3.90 -21.35
C LYS A 76 -10.27 -2.65 -21.02
N LEU A 77 -9.73 -2.54 -19.81
CA LEU A 77 -8.94 -1.33 -19.47
C LEU A 77 -7.56 -1.41 -20.09
N ASP A 78 -7.21 -0.39 -20.87
CA ASP A 78 -5.84 -0.15 -21.30
C ASP A 78 -5.02 0.35 -20.08
N LEU A 79 -4.31 -0.59 -19.45
CA LEU A 79 -3.42 -0.32 -18.33
C LEU A 79 -2.30 0.64 -18.72
N GLY A 80 -1.78 0.55 -19.95
CA GLY A 80 -0.72 1.43 -20.42
C GLY A 80 -1.18 2.88 -20.47
N TRP A 81 -2.35 3.12 -21.08
CA TRP A 81 -2.98 4.43 -21.09
C TRP A 81 -3.30 4.96 -19.69
N THR A 82 -3.80 4.09 -18.82
CA THR A 82 -4.17 4.45 -17.44
C THR A 82 -2.96 4.94 -16.65
N TYR A 83 -1.85 4.20 -16.72
CA TYR A 83 -0.61 4.59 -16.06
C TYR A 83 0.03 5.83 -16.67
N LEU A 84 -0.07 5.99 -18.00
CA LEU A 84 0.37 7.23 -18.66
C LEU A 84 -0.39 8.45 -18.15
N GLN A 85 -1.72 8.36 -18.04
CA GLN A 85 -2.56 9.44 -17.51
C GLN A 85 -2.27 9.74 -16.04
N MET A 86 -2.02 8.70 -15.24
CA MET A 86 -1.60 8.86 -13.85
C MET A 86 -0.27 9.61 -13.75
N LEU A 87 0.74 9.22 -14.53
CA LEU A 87 2.05 9.87 -14.57
C LEU A 87 1.95 11.34 -15.01
N HIS A 88 1.11 11.65 -16.00
CA HIS A 88 0.86 13.03 -16.42
C HIS A 88 0.30 13.90 -15.29
N ARG A 89 -0.69 13.37 -14.57
CA ARG A 89 -1.33 14.09 -13.46
C ARG A 89 -0.39 14.26 -12.28
N ALA A 90 0.35 13.21 -11.92
CA ALA A 90 1.35 13.25 -10.86
C ALA A 90 2.42 14.32 -11.14
N TRP A 91 2.93 14.37 -12.38
CA TRP A 91 3.91 15.40 -12.77
C TRP A 91 3.38 16.83 -12.59
N HIS A 92 2.09 17.06 -12.87
CA HIS A 92 1.50 18.39 -12.77
C HIS A 92 1.34 18.89 -11.33
N VAL A 93 1.07 17.98 -10.39
CA VAL A 93 0.82 18.34 -8.99
C VAL A 93 2.08 18.26 -8.12
N LEU A 94 3.15 17.65 -8.61
CA LEU A 94 4.45 17.65 -7.94
C LEU A 94 5.16 19.00 -8.09
N LYS A 95 5.84 19.42 -7.03
CA LYS A 95 6.79 20.54 -7.06
C LYS A 95 7.97 20.20 -7.99
N PRO A 96 8.69 21.20 -8.53
CA PRO A 96 9.99 20.97 -9.16
C PRO A 96 10.91 20.20 -8.20
N GLY A 97 11.49 19.08 -8.65
CA GLY A 97 12.32 18.20 -7.81
C GLY A 97 11.55 17.24 -6.90
N GLY A 98 10.21 17.30 -6.92
CA GLY A 98 9.35 16.36 -6.20
C GLY A 98 9.50 14.94 -6.75
N ARG A 99 9.19 13.95 -5.89
CA ARG A 99 9.44 12.53 -6.20
C ARG A 99 8.14 11.73 -6.22
N MET A 100 8.08 10.71 -7.07
CA MET A 100 7.01 9.73 -7.06
C MET A 100 7.59 8.34 -6.81
N VAL A 101 7.01 7.60 -5.88
CA VAL A 101 7.32 6.20 -5.60
C VAL A 101 6.11 5.37 -6.00
N LEU A 102 6.34 4.41 -6.89
CA LEU A 102 5.31 3.49 -7.35
C LEU A 102 5.66 2.05 -7.00
N LEU A 103 4.69 1.34 -6.44
CA LEU A 103 4.75 -0.10 -6.25
C LEU A 103 4.08 -0.77 -7.46
N VAL A 104 4.87 -1.40 -8.33
CA VAL A 104 4.37 -2.01 -9.57
C VAL A 104 4.86 -3.45 -9.71
N LEU A 105 3.97 -4.34 -10.14
CA LEU A 105 4.32 -5.74 -10.41
C LEU A 105 5.03 -5.93 -11.75
N ARG A 106 4.72 -5.09 -12.75
CA ARG A 106 5.27 -5.19 -14.11
C ARG A 106 6.25 -4.05 -14.41
N GLY A 107 7.45 -4.13 -13.82
CA GLY A 107 8.47 -3.09 -13.92
C GLY A 107 8.85 -2.70 -15.35
N LEU A 108 9.12 -3.68 -16.24
CA LEU A 108 9.53 -3.41 -17.63
C LEU A 108 8.47 -2.63 -18.42
N MET A 109 7.20 -3.05 -18.32
CA MET A 109 6.08 -2.33 -18.94
C MET A 109 6.02 -0.88 -18.45
N PHE A 110 6.27 -0.67 -17.16
CA PHE A 110 6.22 0.66 -16.56
C PHE A 110 7.39 1.55 -17.02
N ILE A 111 8.58 0.98 -17.21
CA ILE A 111 9.74 1.69 -17.78
C ILE A 111 9.42 2.20 -19.18
N ASP A 112 8.78 1.40 -20.02
CA ASP A 112 8.38 1.84 -21.37
C ASP A 112 7.34 2.95 -21.34
N ILE A 113 6.37 2.88 -20.40
CA ILE A 113 5.38 3.94 -20.20
C ILE A 113 6.05 5.24 -19.71
N LEU A 114 7.01 5.14 -18.79
CA LEU A 114 7.78 6.30 -18.30
C LEU A 114 8.53 6.98 -19.46
N ARG A 115 9.20 6.20 -20.31
CA ARG A 115 9.88 6.72 -21.51
C ARG A 115 8.91 7.45 -22.45
N ARG A 116 7.72 6.88 -22.69
CA ARG A 116 6.67 7.50 -23.51
C ARG A 116 6.10 8.79 -22.90
N CYS A 117 6.05 8.88 -21.57
CA CYS A 117 5.56 10.07 -20.88
C CYS A 117 6.47 11.29 -21.09
N GLY A 118 7.79 11.08 -21.23
CA GLY A 118 8.79 12.11 -21.55
C GLY A 118 8.99 13.20 -20.49
N ARG A 119 8.29 13.11 -19.36
CA ARG A 119 8.32 14.11 -18.26
C ARG A 119 9.14 13.67 -17.06
N TRP A 120 9.45 12.37 -16.98
CA TRP A 120 10.14 11.77 -15.85
C TRP A 120 11.58 11.47 -16.26
N LYS A 121 12.53 11.85 -15.42
CA LYS A 121 13.97 11.65 -15.59
C LYS A 121 14.54 10.92 -14.39
#